data_AF-A0A1I9Y4M0-F1
#
_entry.id   AF-A0A1I9Y4M0-F1
#
_cell.length_a   1.000
_cell.length_b   1.000
_cell.length_c   1.000
_cell.angle_alpha   90.00
_cell.angle_beta   90.00
_cell.angle_gamma   90.00
#
_symmetry.space_group_name_H-M   'P 1'
#
loop_
_entity.id
_entity.type
_entity.pdbx_description
1 polymer ?
#
loop_
_entity_poly.entity_id
_entity_poly.type
_entity_poly.pdbx_seq_one_letter_code
_entity_poly.pdbx_strand_id
1 'polypeptide(L)'
;MAQFCKKCGTAHTPDARFCDECGNAVNTAPAPASSPAAAQVPTPAPALSGVKRRHLILAGGVLAVVVVAGGALAWLLAPEAASAGSFSRAIDAHLAADEAARDKLLCLSNLPYQKEEIRVASYDSSTRQWLDALVRSELYTGPVEQSSGGWIAQSQFVYTLAAPGKAALRGDKLCVAKGVKVASVSGYEQVRELGGQQVAMATAKLALTDEAAWLAKSADRALILERLPHGDLEVQLPLALVDKQWQVTDRVQLNQAAMAMAAAIGQSPAVQGAGMLDKLKSVFSFGGHPLVGKWQAPRGNVLEFTRDSVIENGKVTKGTFTTEGNVVTLAPEGAGGTVMRISLSNNNNTAQVSLGGMRVGTLQRVRD
;
A
#
# COMPACT_ATOMS: atom_id res chain seq x y z
N MET A 1 -0.67 -28.36 34.77
CA MET A 1 -1.83 -27.87 33.98
C MET A 1 -1.32 -26.72 33.13
N ALA A 2 -1.58 -26.73 31.81
CA ALA A 2 -1.14 -25.63 30.95
C ALA A 2 -1.86 -24.33 31.36
N GLN A 3 -1.11 -23.25 31.56
CA GLN A 3 -1.68 -21.93 31.85
C GLN A 3 -1.79 -21.16 30.54
N PHE A 4 -2.93 -20.49 30.32
CA PHE A 4 -3.22 -19.76 29.10
C PHE A 4 -3.30 -18.26 29.39
N CYS A 5 -2.77 -17.44 28.47
CA CYS A 5 -2.87 -16.01 28.57
C CYS A 5 -4.35 -15.59 28.47
N LYS A 6 -4.85 -14.82 29.43
CA LYS A 6 -6.26 -14.35 29.45
C LYS A 6 -6.58 -13.37 28.31
N LYS A 7 -5.57 -12.85 27.62
CA LYS A 7 -5.72 -11.85 26.55
C LYS A 7 -5.69 -12.46 25.15
N CYS A 8 -4.80 -13.42 24.87
CA CYS A 8 -4.66 -14.01 23.53
C CYS A 8 -4.92 -15.52 23.49
N GLY A 9 -5.10 -16.19 24.63
CA GLY A 9 -5.37 -17.62 24.70
C GLY A 9 -4.15 -18.53 24.48
N THR A 10 -2.95 -17.99 24.27
CA THR A 10 -1.73 -18.80 24.08
C THR A 10 -1.27 -19.43 25.40
N ALA A 11 -0.82 -20.69 25.33
CA ALA A 11 -0.15 -21.34 26.44
C ALA A 11 1.16 -20.62 26.80
N HIS A 12 1.44 -20.45 28.09
CA HIS A 12 2.69 -19.89 28.58
C HIS A 12 3.32 -20.80 29.64
N THR A 13 4.62 -20.64 29.86
CA THR A 13 5.32 -21.33 30.93
C THR A 13 4.86 -20.78 32.30
N PRO A 14 4.77 -21.61 33.35
CA PRO A 14 4.22 -21.20 34.65
C PRO A 14 4.96 -20.03 35.30
N ASP A 15 6.24 -19.81 34.95
CA ASP A 15 7.09 -18.77 35.51
C ASP A 15 7.22 -17.53 34.60
N ALA A 16 6.53 -17.51 33.44
CA ALA A 16 6.56 -16.37 32.54
C ALA A 16 5.93 -15.14 33.22
N ARG A 17 6.64 -14.02 33.28
CA ARG A 17 6.07 -12.76 33.78
C ARG A 17 5.17 -12.10 32.74
N PHE A 18 5.50 -12.30 31.46
CA PHE A 18 4.80 -11.77 30.29
C PHE A 18 4.52 -12.91 29.31
N CYS A 19 3.45 -12.79 28.52
CA CYS A 19 3.15 -13.72 27.43
C CYS A 19 4.09 -13.45 26.25
N ASP A 20 4.76 -14.49 25.77
CA ASP A 20 5.72 -14.37 24.66
C ASP A 20 5.06 -13.92 23.33
N GLU A 21 3.78 -14.22 23.15
CA GLU A 21 3.04 -13.88 21.91
C GLU A 21 2.40 -12.48 21.92
N CYS A 22 1.93 -12.01 23.07
CA CYS A 22 1.17 -10.75 23.13
C CYS A 22 1.72 -9.71 24.11
N GLY A 23 2.81 -10.02 24.81
CA GLY A 23 3.49 -9.12 25.75
C GLY A 23 2.72 -8.82 27.04
N ASN A 24 1.50 -9.32 27.22
CA ASN A 24 0.71 -9.05 28.43
C ASN A 24 1.31 -9.75 29.65
N ALA A 25 1.26 -9.09 30.81
CA ALA A 25 1.66 -9.70 32.07
C ALA A 25 0.72 -10.88 32.41
N VAL A 26 1.29 -12.08 32.56
CA VAL A 26 0.53 -13.31 32.84
C VAL A 26 0.66 -13.77 34.29
N ASN A 27 1.71 -13.33 34.99
CA ASN A 27 1.92 -13.59 36.41
C ASN A 27 2.20 -12.31 37.20
N THR A 28 1.17 -11.75 37.83
CA THR A 28 1.33 -10.78 38.93
C THR A 28 1.73 -11.55 40.19
N ALA A 29 3.04 -11.60 40.47
CA ALA A 29 3.53 -12.09 41.77
C ALA A 29 3.00 -11.19 42.91
N PRO A 30 2.62 -11.74 44.07
CA PRO A 30 2.28 -10.94 45.25
C PRO A 30 3.48 -10.07 45.65
N ALA A 31 3.22 -8.79 45.94
CA ALA A 31 4.25 -7.88 46.43
C ALA A 31 4.93 -8.45 47.69
N PRO A 32 6.27 -8.39 47.80
CA PRO A 32 6.96 -8.91 48.98
C PRO A 32 6.59 -8.10 50.22
N ALA A 33 6.23 -8.82 51.28
CA ALA A 33 6.07 -8.29 52.62
C ALA A 33 7.40 -7.69 53.10
N SER A 34 7.38 -6.42 53.49
CA SER A 34 8.47 -5.74 54.16
C SER A 34 8.81 -6.41 55.50
N SER A 35 10.07 -6.83 55.63
CA SER A 35 10.62 -7.41 56.86
C SER A 35 10.71 -6.38 58.01
N PRO A 36 10.50 -6.77 59.28
CA PRO A 36 10.53 -5.85 60.42
C PRO A 36 11.95 -5.59 60.92
N ALA A 37 12.23 -4.33 61.22
CA ALA A 37 13.44 -3.89 61.91
C ALA A 37 13.36 -4.19 63.42
N ALA A 38 14.53 -4.50 63.97
CA ALA A 38 14.94 -4.81 65.33
C ALA A 38 14.05 -4.37 66.51
N ALA A 39 13.95 -5.28 67.48
CA ALA A 39 13.41 -5.08 68.81
C ALA A 39 14.12 -3.97 69.59
N GLN A 40 13.33 -3.07 70.18
CA GLN A 40 13.73 -2.26 71.32
C GLN A 40 12.72 -2.43 72.46
N VAL A 41 13.29 -2.41 73.67
CA VAL A 41 12.79 -2.84 74.99
C VAL A 41 11.69 -1.90 75.52
N PRO A 42 10.69 -2.36 76.30
CA PRO A 42 9.59 -1.50 76.77
C PRO A 42 9.99 -0.62 77.96
N THR A 43 9.46 0.61 78.00
CA THR A 43 9.39 1.48 79.18
C THR A 43 7.98 2.11 79.21
N PRO A 44 7.34 2.31 80.37
CA PRO A 44 5.89 2.41 80.44
C PRO A 44 5.32 3.81 80.15
N ALA A 45 4.02 3.80 79.88
CA ALA A 45 3.06 4.85 79.52
C ALA A 45 3.26 6.26 80.16
N PRO A 46 2.65 7.31 79.56
CA PRO A 46 1.27 7.59 79.97
C PRO A 46 0.32 7.91 78.81
N ALA A 47 -0.96 7.67 79.08
CA ALA A 47 -2.09 8.00 78.23
C ALA A 47 -2.24 9.52 78.04
N LEU A 48 -2.47 9.96 76.80
CA LEU A 48 -3.16 11.22 76.51
C LEU A 48 -4.07 11.06 75.27
N SER A 49 -5.36 11.10 75.56
CA SER A 49 -6.35 12.04 75.00
C SER A 49 -6.61 11.99 73.49
N GLY A 50 -7.82 11.54 73.15
CA GLY A 50 -8.31 11.42 71.78
C GLY A 50 -8.50 12.74 71.04
N VAL A 51 -8.23 12.69 69.73
CA VAL A 51 -8.75 13.64 68.74
C VAL A 51 -9.17 12.86 67.48
N LYS A 52 -10.32 13.25 66.93
CA LYS A 52 -11.22 12.52 66.02
C LYS A 52 -10.54 11.98 64.74
N ARG A 53 -10.41 10.65 64.69
CA ARG A 53 -9.92 9.80 63.58
C ARG A 53 -10.79 9.76 62.30
N ARG A 54 -11.76 10.66 62.13
CA ARG A 54 -12.76 10.57 61.04
C ARG A 54 -12.45 11.39 59.79
N HIS A 55 -11.48 12.30 59.81
CA HIS A 55 -11.18 13.17 58.65
C HIS A 55 -9.96 12.74 57.81
N LEU A 56 -9.12 11.83 58.32
CA LEU A 56 -7.91 11.37 57.62
C LEU A 56 -8.15 10.21 56.63
N ILE A 57 -9.26 9.47 56.77
CA ILE A 57 -9.61 8.38 55.85
C ILE A 57 -10.33 8.90 54.58
N LEU A 58 -10.96 10.07 54.65
CA LEU A 58 -11.62 10.69 53.50
C LEU A 58 -10.63 11.36 52.52
N ALA A 59 -9.47 11.83 52.99
CA ALA A 59 -8.47 12.44 52.12
C ALA A 59 -7.68 11.42 51.29
N GLY A 60 -7.39 10.23 51.84
CA GLY A 60 -6.63 9.18 51.13
C GLY A 60 -7.45 8.42 50.08
N GLY A 61 -8.75 8.18 50.36
CA GLY A 61 -9.64 7.48 49.43
C GLY A 61 -9.98 8.31 48.19
N VAL A 62 -10.18 9.62 48.35
CA VAL A 62 -10.46 10.53 47.22
C VAL A 62 -9.23 10.65 46.31
N LEU A 63 -8.03 10.73 46.86
CA LEU A 63 -6.81 10.83 46.06
C LEU A 63 -6.54 9.55 45.25
N ALA A 64 -6.74 8.36 45.84
CA ALA A 64 -6.56 7.08 45.15
C ALA A 64 -7.58 6.88 44.01
N VAL A 65 -8.85 7.26 44.23
CA VAL A 65 -9.89 7.20 43.18
C VAL A 65 -9.61 8.22 42.08
N VAL A 66 -9.14 9.42 42.40
CA VAL A 66 -8.76 10.44 41.39
C VAL A 66 -7.53 10.02 40.59
N VAL A 67 -6.55 9.32 41.18
CA VAL A 67 -5.38 8.80 40.44
C VAL A 67 -5.75 7.63 39.54
N VAL A 68 -6.61 6.71 39.99
CA VAL A 68 -7.08 5.59 39.16
C VAL A 68 -8.03 6.07 38.05
N ALA A 69 -8.96 6.97 38.37
CA ALA A 69 -9.86 7.58 37.38
C ALA A 69 -9.10 8.50 36.41
N GLY A 70 -8.14 9.29 36.91
CA GLY A 70 -7.27 10.17 36.12
C GLY A 70 -6.31 9.40 35.23
N GLY A 71 -5.75 8.28 35.70
CA GLY A 71 -4.94 7.36 34.90
C GLY A 71 -5.76 6.66 33.80
N ALA A 72 -6.98 6.23 34.10
CA ALA A 72 -7.89 5.64 33.12
C ALA A 72 -8.36 6.67 32.06
N LEU A 73 -8.63 7.91 32.47
CA LEU A 73 -8.97 9.01 31.56
C LEU A 73 -7.78 9.46 30.70
N ALA A 74 -6.56 9.47 31.24
CA ALA A 74 -5.36 9.76 30.46
C ALA A 74 -5.06 8.68 29.41
N TRP A 75 -5.34 7.41 29.70
CA TRP A 75 -5.21 6.31 28.73
C TRP A 75 -6.24 6.38 27.60
N LEU A 76 -7.46 6.85 27.89
CA LEU A 76 -8.49 7.11 26.86
C LEU A 76 -8.14 8.30 25.94
N LEU A 77 -7.24 9.18 26.39
CA LEU A 77 -6.77 10.34 25.64
C LEU A 77 -5.42 10.12 24.96
N ALA A 78 -4.79 8.96 25.13
CA ALA A 78 -3.51 8.64 24.51
C ALA A 78 -3.67 8.43 22.99
N PRO A 79 -2.70 8.86 22.17
CA PRO A 79 -2.67 8.52 20.76
C PRO A 79 -2.59 7.01 20.56
N GLU A 80 -3.26 6.50 19.55
CA GLU A 80 -3.22 5.08 19.22
C GLU A 80 -1.80 4.64 18.85
N ALA A 81 -1.31 3.63 19.57
CA ALA A 81 0.01 3.06 19.31
C ALA A 81 0.03 2.33 17.97
N ALA A 82 1.10 2.54 17.20
CA ALA A 82 1.32 1.79 15.96
C ALA A 82 1.50 0.30 16.28
N SER A 83 0.66 -0.51 15.64
CA SER A 83 0.61 -1.95 15.85
C SER A 83 -0.10 -2.59 14.66
N ALA A 84 0.09 -3.90 14.50
CA ALA A 84 -0.66 -4.66 13.49
C ALA A 84 -2.17 -4.44 13.60
N GLY A 85 -2.73 -4.45 14.83
CA GLY A 85 -4.16 -4.24 15.05
C GLY A 85 -4.66 -2.85 14.62
N SER A 86 -3.95 -1.79 15.01
CA SER A 86 -4.30 -0.41 14.62
C SER A 86 -4.26 -0.19 13.12
N PHE A 87 -3.26 -0.75 12.43
CA PHE A 87 -3.08 -0.57 10.99
C PHE A 87 -4.08 -1.40 10.21
N SER A 88 -4.32 -2.67 10.60
CA SER A 88 -5.36 -3.49 9.98
C SER A 88 -6.72 -2.82 10.07
N ARG A 89 -7.10 -2.30 11.24
CA ARG A 89 -8.35 -1.54 11.44
C ARG A 89 -8.44 -0.33 10.52
N ALA A 90 -7.38 0.47 10.42
CA ALA A 90 -7.35 1.65 9.58
C ALA A 90 -7.52 1.31 8.08
N ILE A 91 -6.85 0.25 7.62
CA ILE A 91 -6.91 -0.22 6.24
C ILE A 91 -8.28 -0.83 5.94
N ASP A 92 -8.81 -1.68 6.82
CA ASP A 92 -10.15 -2.26 6.67
C ASP A 92 -11.22 -1.17 6.62
N ALA A 93 -11.13 -0.15 7.49
CA ALA A 93 -12.05 0.99 7.49
C ALA A 93 -11.98 1.78 6.18
N HIS A 94 -10.77 2.02 5.66
CA HIS A 94 -10.57 2.70 4.38
C HIS A 94 -11.16 1.91 3.21
N LEU A 95 -10.89 0.61 3.12
CA LEU A 95 -11.39 -0.25 2.03
C LEU A 95 -12.90 -0.53 2.13
N ALA A 96 -13.48 -0.43 3.34
CA ALA A 96 -14.93 -0.46 3.52
C ALA A 96 -15.60 0.83 3.05
N ALA A 97 -14.99 1.99 3.34
CA ALA A 97 -15.54 3.31 3.03
C ALA A 97 -15.33 3.73 1.56
N ASP A 98 -14.18 3.39 0.96
CA ASP A 98 -13.84 3.75 -0.42
C ASP A 98 -14.07 2.57 -1.37
N GLU A 99 -15.25 2.57 -2.00
CA GLU A 99 -15.62 1.58 -3.00
C GLU A 99 -14.68 1.60 -4.22
N ALA A 100 -14.21 2.76 -4.65
CA ALA A 100 -13.34 2.85 -5.81
C ALA A 100 -11.94 2.26 -5.53
N ALA A 101 -11.40 2.48 -4.33
CA ALA A 101 -10.17 1.84 -3.87
C ALA A 101 -10.34 0.31 -3.79
N ARG A 102 -11.44 -0.16 -3.19
CA ARG A 102 -11.76 -1.59 -3.10
C ARG A 102 -11.91 -2.24 -4.48
N ASP A 103 -12.63 -1.60 -5.40
CA ASP A 103 -12.90 -2.13 -6.74
C ASP A 103 -11.64 -2.26 -7.59
N LYS A 104 -10.65 -1.38 -7.38
CA LYS A 104 -9.33 -1.50 -8.04
C LYS A 104 -8.60 -2.78 -7.64
N LEU A 105 -8.88 -3.32 -6.45
CA LEU A 105 -8.28 -4.55 -5.95
C LEU A 105 -9.09 -5.79 -6.37
N LEU A 106 -10.42 -5.66 -6.37
CA LEU A 106 -11.34 -6.79 -6.50
C LEU A 106 -11.91 -7.01 -7.90
N CYS A 107 -11.80 -6.03 -8.79
CA CYS A 107 -12.54 -6.05 -10.04
C CYS A 107 -11.64 -5.91 -11.27
N LEU A 108 -11.90 -6.79 -12.24
CA LEU A 108 -11.23 -6.85 -13.52
C LEU A 108 -11.86 -5.82 -14.47
N SER A 109 -10.99 -5.06 -15.13
CA SER A 109 -11.36 -3.98 -16.08
C SER A 109 -10.65 -4.11 -17.43
N ASN A 110 -10.05 -5.27 -17.70
CA ASN A 110 -9.29 -5.54 -18.92
C ASN A 110 -10.17 -5.79 -20.17
N LEU A 111 -11.47 -5.99 -20.00
CA LEU A 111 -12.44 -6.19 -21.08
C LEU A 111 -13.74 -5.43 -20.77
N PRO A 112 -14.54 -5.11 -21.79
CA PRO A 112 -15.85 -4.50 -21.61
C PRO A 112 -16.88 -5.55 -21.16
N TYR A 113 -16.78 -5.99 -19.91
CA TYR A 113 -17.56 -7.10 -19.35
C TYR A 113 -19.07 -6.86 -19.31
N GLN A 114 -19.50 -5.61 -19.39
CA GLN A 114 -20.91 -5.22 -19.43
C GLN A 114 -21.59 -5.43 -20.79
N LYS A 115 -20.82 -5.68 -21.85
CA LYS A 115 -21.41 -5.94 -23.17
C LYS A 115 -22.10 -7.29 -23.18
N GLU A 116 -23.31 -7.33 -23.75
CA GLU A 116 -24.05 -8.59 -23.90
C GLU A 116 -23.30 -9.58 -24.79
N GLU A 117 -22.58 -9.09 -25.79
CA GLU A 117 -21.73 -9.89 -26.66
C GLU A 117 -20.30 -9.33 -26.74
N ILE A 118 -19.33 -10.21 -26.59
CA ILE A 118 -17.92 -9.93 -26.88
C ILE A 118 -17.52 -10.78 -28.08
N ARG A 119 -17.04 -10.11 -29.13
CA ARG A 119 -16.57 -10.73 -30.37
C ARG A 119 -15.06 -10.69 -30.40
N VAL A 120 -14.43 -11.86 -30.56
CA VAL A 120 -12.98 -12.00 -30.57
C VAL A 120 -12.54 -12.62 -31.88
N ALA A 121 -11.54 -12.01 -32.51
CA ALA A 121 -10.99 -12.53 -33.76
C ALA A 121 -10.30 -13.89 -33.53
N SER A 122 -10.30 -14.76 -34.54
CA SER A 122 -9.74 -16.12 -34.41
C SER A 122 -8.27 -16.16 -33.99
N TYR A 123 -7.48 -15.15 -34.36
CA TYR A 123 -6.06 -15.01 -34.04
C TYR A 123 -5.76 -14.47 -32.63
N ASP A 124 -6.74 -13.91 -31.91
CA ASP A 124 -6.54 -13.41 -30.54
C ASP A 124 -6.73 -14.53 -29.52
N SER A 125 -5.74 -15.42 -29.46
CA SER A 125 -5.74 -16.59 -28.58
C SER A 125 -5.76 -16.22 -27.09
N SER A 126 -5.14 -15.10 -26.71
CA SER A 126 -5.07 -14.68 -25.30
C SER A 126 -6.44 -14.26 -24.77
N THR A 127 -7.17 -13.41 -25.50
CA THR A 127 -8.52 -13.00 -25.12
C THR A 127 -9.48 -14.17 -25.16
N ARG A 128 -9.35 -15.07 -26.13
CA ARG A 128 -10.15 -16.31 -26.20
C ARG A 128 -9.93 -17.21 -25.00
N GLN A 129 -8.68 -17.54 -24.67
CA GLN A 129 -8.36 -18.39 -23.50
C GLN A 129 -8.91 -17.81 -22.21
N TRP A 130 -8.86 -16.49 -22.05
CA TRP A 130 -9.45 -15.80 -20.92
C TRP A 130 -10.98 -15.93 -20.89
N LEU A 131 -11.67 -15.65 -22.00
CA LEU A 131 -13.13 -15.79 -22.06
C LEU A 131 -13.58 -17.24 -21.92
N ASP A 132 -12.81 -18.21 -22.42
CA ASP A 132 -13.08 -19.64 -22.23
C ASP A 132 -13.01 -20.05 -20.74
N ALA A 133 -12.10 -19.44 -19.95
CA ALA A 133 -12.08 -19.62 -18.49
C ALA A 133 -13.33 -19.02 -17.81
N LEU A 134 -13.82 -17.88 -18.31
CA LEU A 134 -15.07 -17.29 -17.83
C LEU A 134 -16.30 -18.11 -18.24
N VAL A 135 -16.28 -18.77 -19.39
CA VAL A 135 -17.32 -19.74 -19.81
C VAL A 135 -17.32 -20.96 -18.90
N ARG A 136 -16.16 -21.54 -18.59
CA ARG A 136 -16.05 -22.64 -17.62
C ARG A 136 -16.52 -22.24 -16.22
N SER A 137 -16.49 -20.95 -15.91
CA SER A 137 -17.02 -20.36 -14.68
C SER A 137 -18.48 -19.92 -14.78
N GLU A 138 -19.17 -20.27 -15.87
CA GLU A 138 -20.59 -19.97 -16.15
C GLU A 138 -20.93 -18.46 -16.24
N LEU A 139 -19.93 -17.60 -16.39
CA LEU A 139 -20.13 -16.15 -16.53
C LEU A 139 -20.50 -15.75 -17.96
N TYR A 140 -20.08 -16.55 -18.94
CA TYR A 140 -20.37 -16.38 -20.36
C TYR A 140 -20.84 -17.69 -20.97
N THR A 141 -21.56 -17.62 -22.09
CA THR A 141 -21.87 -18.75 -22.97
C THR A 141 -21.14 -18.61 -24.30
N GLY A 142 -20.79 -19.73 -24.92
CA GLY A 142 -19.98 -19.79 -26.14
C GLY A 142 -18.70 -20.61 -25.95
N PRO A 143 -17.67 -20.46 -26.80
CA PRO A 143 -17.67 -19.61 -27.98
C PRO A 143 -18.53 -20.17 -29.13
N VAL A 144 -19.26 -19.30 -29.82
CA VAL A 144 -19.92 -19.64 -31.11
C VAL A 144 -19.09 -19.03 -32.23
N GLU A 145 -18.61 -19.86 -33.16
CA GLU A 145 -17.90 -19.36 -34.34
C GLU A 145 -18.90 -18.76 -35.33
N GLN A 146 -18.69 -17.50 -35.68
CA GLN A 146 -19.45 -16.76 -36.67
C GLN A 146 -18.50 -16.21 -37.72
N SER A 147 -18.88 -16.36 -38.99
CA SER A 147 -18.17 -15.71 -40.09
C SER A 147 -18.55 -14.22 -40.11
N SER A 148 -17.57 -13.32 -40.08
CA SER A 148 -17.83 -11.91 -40.36
C SER A 148 -18.29 -11.76 -41.81
N GLY A 149 -19.54 -11.38 -42.02
CA GLY A 149 -20.08 -11.16 -43.38
C GLY A 149 -19.25 -10.11 -44.11
N GLY A 150 -18.71 -10.45 -45.28
CA GLY A 150 -17.88 -9.57 -46.09
C GLY A 150 -17.03 -10.33 -47.12
N TRP A 151 -16.32 -9.58 -47.98
CA TRP A 151 -15.49 -10.14 -49.07
C TRP A 151 -14.20 -10.82 -48.55
N ILE A 152 -13.87 -10.61 -47.28
CA ILE A 152 -12.82 -11.32 -46.54
C ILE A 152 -13.49 -11.88 -45.28
N ALA A 153 -14.08 -13.06 -45.40
CA ALA A 153 -14.69 -13.76 -44.28
C ALA A 153 -13.61 -14.06 -43.23
N GLN A 154 -13.73 -13.48 -42.04
CA GLN A 154 -12.89 -13.81 -40.90
C GLN A 154 -13.74 -14.50 -39.85
N SER A 155 -13.30 -15.68 -39.40
CA SER A 155 -13.91 -16.35 -38.26
C SER A 155 -13.76 -15.49 -37.00
N GLN A 156 -14.89 -15.18 -36.37
CA GLN A 156 -14.97 -14.52 -35.08
C GLN A 156 -15.64 -15.46 -34.08
N PHE A 157 -15.15 -15.45 -32.85
CA PHE A 157 -15.76 -16.18 -31.74
C PHE A 157 -16.62 -15.21 -30.93
N VAL A 158 -17.88 -15.56 -30.76
CA VAL A 158 -18.85 -14.76 -30.02
C VAL A 158 -19.09 -15.40 -28.65
N TYR A 159 -18.95 -14.57 -27.61
CA TYR A 159 -19.20 -14.90 -26.22
C TYR A 159 -20.36 -14.05 -25.72
N THR A 160 -21.39 -14.67 -25.16
CA THR A 160 -22.59 -13.97 -24.67
C THR A 160 -22.58 -13.93 -23.15
N LEU A 161 -22.86 -12.77 -22.56
CA LEU A 161 -22.87 -12.60 -21.11
C LEU A 161 -24.06 -13.36 -20.47
N ALA A 162 -23.75 -14.31 -19.59
CA ALA A 162 -24.75 -15.13 -18.91
C ALA A 162 -25.33 -14.41 -17.67
N ALA A 163 -26.45 -14.91 -17.13
CA ALA A 163 -27.07 -14.34 -15.92
C ALA A 163 -26.14 -14.32 -14.69
N PRO A 164 -25.34 -15.37 -14.41
CA PRO A 164 -24.31 -15.32 -13.36
C PRO A 164 -23.24 -14.25 -13.63
N GLY A 165 -22.88 -14.08 -14.91
CA GLY A 165 -22.01 -13.01 -15.38
C GLY A 165 -22.55 -11.63 -15.05
N LYS A 166 -23.81 -11.35 -15.42
CA LYS A 166 -24.50 -10.08 -15.12
C LYS A 166 -24.53 -9.79 -13.61
N ALA A 167 -24.78 -10.81 -12.78
CA ALA A 167 -24.82 -10.67 -11.32
C ALA A 167 -23.44 -10.44 -10.68
N ALA A 168 -22.36 -10.81 -11.37
CA ALA A 168 -20.98 -10.62 -10.92
C ALA A 168 -20.40 -9.24 -11.30
N LEU A 169 -21.14 -8.43 -12.07
CA LEU A 169 -20.68 -7.09 -12.48
C LEU A 169 -20.92 -6.05 -11.38
N ARG A 170 -19.98 -5.11 -11.28
CA ARG A 170 -20.15 -3.83 -10.59
C ARG A 170 -19.81 -2.73 -11.58
N GLY A 171 -20.85 -2.12 -12.16
CA GLY A 171 -20.70 -1.23 -13.31
C GLY A 171 -20.19 -1.98 -14.53
N ASP A 172 -19.04 -1.57 -15.06
CA ASP A 172 -18.37 -2.17 -16.23
C ASP A 172 -17.31 -3.22 -15.88
N LYS A 173 -17.13 -3.52 -14.59
CA LYS A 173 -16.06 -4.39 -14.10
C LYS A 173 -16.61 -5.72 -13.61
N LEU A 174 -15.83 -6.79 -13.81
CA LEU A 174 -16.12 -8.11 -13.27
C LEU A 174 -15.45 -8.29 -11.92
N CYS A 175 -16.22 -8.42 -10.84
CA CYS A 175 -15.69 -8.48 -9.48
C CYS A 175 -15.65 -9.91 -8.93
N VAL A 176 -14.55 -10.26 -8.26
CA VAL A 176 -14.34 -11.61 -7.70
C VAL A 176 -14.86 -11.77 -6.27
N ALA A 177 -15.11 -10.66 -5.58
CA ALA A 177 -15.62 -10.63 -4.21
C ALA A 177 -16.39 -9.33 -3.94
N LYS A 178 -17.15 -9.29 -2.83
CA LYS A 178 -17.76 -8.03 -2.37
C LYS A 178 -16.81 -7.20 -1.51
N GLY A 179 -15.91 -7.85 -0.77
CA GLY A 179 -15.02 -7.18 0.15
C GLY A 179 -13.63 -7.81 0.23
N VAL A 180 -12.79 -7.14 0.99
CA VAL A 180 -11.48 -7.63 1.44
C VAL A 180 -11.33 -7.30 2.92
N LYS A 181 -10.49 -8.08 3.60
CA LYS A 181 -10.01 -7.77 4.95
C LYS A 181 -8.50 -7.96 5.02
N VAL A 182 -7.84 -7.26 5.93
CA VAL A 182 -6.42 -7.47 6.19
C VAL A 182 -6.20 -8.85 6.84
N ALA A 183 -5.37 -9.68 6.22
CA ALA A 183 -4.91 -10.95 6.77
C ALA A 183 -3.62 -10.77 7.58
N SER A 184 -2.69 -9.95 7.09
CA SER A 184 -1.50 -9.55 7.82
C SER A 184 -1.06 -8.15 7.36
N VAL A 185 -0.37 -7.44 8.25
CA VAL A 185 0.17 -6.12 7.97
C VAL A 185 1.56 -5.99 8.57
N SER A 186 2.43 -5.25 7.89
CA SER A 186 3.81 -4.94 8.29
C SER A 186 4.11 -3.47 8.04
N GLY A 187 5.23 -2.97 8.55
CA GLY A 187 5.64 -1.56 8.42
C GLY A 187 5.22 -0.65 9.58
N TYR A 188 4.48 -1.17 10.56
CA TYR A 188 4.14 -0.45 11.80
C TYR A 188 5.34 -0.18 12.72
N GLU A 189 6.46 -0.89 12.53
CA GLU A 189 7.73 -0.60 13.20
C GLU A 189 8.45 0.63 12.61
N GLN A 190 8.06 1.08 11.41
CA GLN A 190 8.73 2.14 10.66
C GLN A 190 7.96 3.46 10.73
N VAL A 191 7.41 3.79 11.90
CA VAL A 191 6.78 5.08 12.13
C VAL A 191 7.83 6.19 12.09
N ARG A 192 7.53 7.24 11.35
CA ARG A 192 8.35 8.45 11.24
C ARG A 192 7.50 9.65 11.58
N GLU A 193 8.14 10.68 12.11
CA GLU A 193 7.49 11.97 12.32
C GLU A 193 7.82 12.87 11.13
N LEU A 194 6.79 13.32 10.42
CA LEU A 194 6.88 14.32 9.37
C LEU A 194 5.97 15.48 9.78
N GLY A 195 6.55 16.61 10.18
CA GLY A 195 5.81 17.85 10.43
C GLY A 195 4.91 17.82 11.65
N GLY A 196 5.35 17.14 12.71
CA GLY A 196 4.54 16.92 13.90
C GLY A 196 3.45 15.85 13.72
N GLN A 197 3.39 15.20 12.55
CA GLN A 197 2.46 14.12 12.26
C GLN A 197 3.21 12.80 12.14
N GLN A 198 2.76 11.79 12.89
CA GLN A 198 3.30 10.44 12.76
C GLN A 198 2.73 9.78 11.51
N VAL A 199 3.61 9.20 10.69
CA VAL A 199 3.30 8.55 9.42
C VAL A 199 4.04 7.23 9.30
N ALA A 200 3.48 6.27 8.56
CA ALA A 200 4.11 4.99 8.30
C ALA A 200 3.64 4.42 6.95
N MET A 201 4.52 3.73 6.22
CA MET A 201 4.13 2.92 5.07
C MET A 201 3.81 1.52 5.55
N ALA A 202 2.56 1.08 5.38
CA ALA A 202 2.20 -0.30 5.64
C ALA A 202 2.19 -1.12 4.36
N THR A 203 2.66 -2.35 4.47
CA THR A 203 2.40 -3.40 3.47
C THR A 203 1.39 -4.37 4.09
N ALA A 204 0.23 -4.48 3.46
CA ALA A 204 -0.87 -5.33 3.91
C ALA A 204 -1.16 -6.43 2.89
N LYS A 205 -1.24 -7.66 3.39
CA LYS A 205 -1.75 -8.80 2.64
C LYS A 205 -3.24 -8.95 2.95
N LEU A 206 -4.05 -8.96 1.91
CA LEU A 206 -5.49 -8.98 2.02
C LEU A 206 -6.03 -10.40 1.78
N ALA A 207 -7.17 -10.69 2.39
CA ALA A 207 -7.98 -11.87 2.12
C ALA A 207 -9.34 -11.41 1.60
N LEU A 208 -9.87 -12.13 0.61
CA LEU A 208 -11.22 -11.89 0.10
C LEU A 208 -12.26 -12.13 1.20
N THR A 209 -13.25 -11.26 1.27
CA THR A 209 -14.47 -11.46 2.06
C THR A 209 -15.67 -11.48 1.13
N ASP A 210 -16.63 -12.36 1.41
CA ASP A 210 -17.77 -12.61 0.53
C ASP A 210 -17.34 -12.89 -0.92
N GLU A 211 -16.50 -13.93 -1.08
CA GLU A 211 -16.05 -14.41 -2.38
C GLU A 211 -17.26 -14.74 -3.26
N ALA A 212 -17.19 -14.34 -4.53
CA ALA A 212 -18.28 -14.57 -5.46
C ALA A 212 -18.45 -16.08 -5.69
N ALA A 213 -19.71 -16.55 -5.66
CA ALA A 213 -20.01 -17.98 -5.74
C ALA A 213 -19.48 -18.64 -7.02
N TRP A 214 -19.37 -17.89 -8.12
CA TRP A 214 -18.78 -18.36 -9.39
C TRP A 214 -17.28 -18.60 -9.26
N LEU A 215 -16.56 -17.75 -8.52
CA LEU A 215 -15.12 -17.88 -8.33
C LEU A 215 -14.81 -19.07 -7.44
N ALA A 216 -15.57 -19.24 -6.35
CA ALA A 216 -15.40 -20.34 -5.41
C ALA A 216 -15.56 -21.73 -6.06
N LYS A 217 -16.36 -21.81 -7.13
CA LYS A 217 -16.60 -23.03 -7.92
C LYS A 217 -15.70 -23.17 -9.15
N SER A 218 -14.98 -22.11 -9.52
CA SER A 218 -14.21 -22.09 -10.75
C SER A 218 -12.95 -22.96 -10.64
N ALA A 219 -12.76 -23.84 -11.62
CA ALA A 219 -11.50 -24.58 -11.77
C ALA A 219 -10.31 -23.65 -12.10
N ASP A 220 -10.60 -22.46 -12.66
CA ASP A 220 -9.60 -21.46 -13.05
C ASP A 220 -9.37 -20.39 -11.96
N ARG A 221 -9.82 -20.64 -10.71
CA ARG A 221 -9.76 -19.66 -9.61
C ARG A 221 -8.38 -19.00 -9.44
N ALA A 222 -7.31 -19.78 -9.45
CA ALA A 222 -5.95 -19.24 -9.29
C ALA A 222 -5.57 -18.29 -10.43
N LEU A 223 -5.84 -18.69 -11.68
CA LEU A 223 -5.58 -17.89 -12.88
C LEU A 223 -6.39 -16.59 -12.88
N ILE A 224 -7.64 -16.64 -12.42
CA ILE A 224 -8.50 -15.46 -12.30
C ILE A 224 -7.95 -14.48 -11.26
N LEU A 225 -7.48 -14.98 -10.11
CA LEU A 225 -6.90 -14.14 -9.06
C LEU A 225 -5.57 -13.50 -9.51
N GLU A 226 -4.70 -14.25 -10.21
CA GLU A 226 -3.47 -13.71 -10.79
C GLU A 226 -3.72 -12.56 -11.79
N ARG A 227 -4.90 -12.53 -12.40
CA ARG A 227 -5.28 -11.48 -13.36
C ARG A 227 -5.74 -10.19 -12.71
N LEU A 228 -5.98 -10.18 -11.40
CA LEU A 228 -6.30 -8.95 -10.67
C LEU A 228 -5.12 -7.96 -10.77
N PRO A 229 -5.38 -6.64 -10.74
CA PRO A 229 -4.31 -5.63 -10.76
C PRO A 229 -3.28 -5.81 -9.63
N HIS A 230 -3.71 -6.41 -8.52
CA HIS A 230 -2.89 -6.82 -7.38
C HIS A 230 -3.10 -8.33 -7.14
N GLY A 231 -2.54 -9.16 -8.03
CA GLY A 231 -2.85 -10.60 -8.10
C GLY A 231 -2.50 -11.41 -6.85
N ASP A 232 -1.61 -10.90 -6.00
CA ASP A 232 -1.26 -11.45 -4.68
C ASP A 232 -2.09 -10.87 -3.52
N LEU A 233 -3.01 -9.94 -3.83
CA LEU A 233 -3.79 -9.15 -2.88
C LEU A 233 -2.90 -8.43 -1.87
N GLU A 234 -1.70 -8.02 -2.29
CA GLU A 234 -0.77 -7.22 -1.50
C GLU A 234 -0.86 -5.74 -1.90
N VAL A 235 -1.01 -4.87 -0.90
CA VAL A 235 -1.10 -3.43 -1.10
C VAL A 235 -0.17 -2.69 -0.18
N GLN A 236 0.45 -1.63 -0.72
CA GLN A 236 1.25 -0.71 0.07
C GLN A 236 0.49 0.60 0.24
N LEU A 237 0.10 0.89 1.49
CA LEU A 237 -0.76 2.02 1.82
C LEU A 237 -0.03 2.97 2.77
N PRO A 238 -0.07 4.29 2.53
CA PRO A 238 0.43 5.25 3.48
C PRO A 238 -0.58 5.46 4.61
N LEU A 239 -0.11 5.45 5.86
CA LEU A 239 -0.92 5.78 7.01
C LEU A 239 -0.36 7.01 7.73
N ALA A 240 -1.26 7.75 8.33
CA ALA A 240 -0.93 8.84 9.24
C ALA A 240 -1.79 8.79 10.49
N LEU A 241 -1.24 9.23 11.61
CA LEU A 241 -1.98 9.38 12.85
C LEU A 241 -2.75 10.71 12.79
N VAL A 242 -4.07 10.62 12.59
CA VAL A 242 -4.98 11.76 12.50
C VAL A 242 -6.02 11.63 13.61
N ASP A 243 -6.23 12.69 14.38
CA ASP A 243 -7.15 12.69 15.53
C ASP A 243 -6.90 11.52 16.49
N LYS A 244 -5.62 11.26 16.77
CA LYS A 244 -5.15 10.17 17.65
C LYS A 244 -5.43 8.75 17.12
N GLN A 245 -5.88 8.59 15.87
CA GLN A 245 -6.11 7.28 15.25
C GLN A 245 -5.34 7.15 13.94
N TRP A 246 -4.83 5.95 13.68
CA TRP A 246 -4.22 5.64 12.39
C TRP A 246 -5.29 5.62 11.30
N GLN A 247 -5.02 6.31 10.20
CA GLN A 247 -5.89 6.40 9.03
C GLN A 247 -5.05 6.28 7.76
N VAL A 248 -5.59 5.62 6.73
CA VAL A 248 -4.99 5.62 5.39
C VAL A 248 -5.16 7.02 4.80
N THR A 249 -4.07 7.58 4.29
CA THR A 249 -4.06 8.90 3.65
C THR A 249 -3.67 8.75 2.17
N ASP A 250 -3.75 9.82 1.37
CA ASP A 250 -3.28 9.77 -0.01
C ASP A 250 -1.76 9.99 -0.06
N ARG A 251 -1.04 9.22 -0.88
CA ARG A 251 0.39 9.44 -1.14
C ARG A 251 0.64 10.85 -1.67
N VAL A 252 -0.32 11.42 -2.40
CA VAL A 252 -0.24 12.79 -2.90
C VAL A 252 -0.23 13.79 -1.75
N GLN A 253 -1.12 13.64 -0.77
CA GLN A 253 -1.16 14.49 0.43
C GLN A 253 0.11 14.36 1.26
N LEU A 254 0.64 13.13 1.42
CA LEU A 254 1.86 12.89 2.18
C LEU A 254 3.10 13.49 1.51
N ASN A 255 3.20 13.37 0.19
CA ASN A 255 4.27 14.02 -0.59
C ASN A 255 4.14 15.54 -0.60
N GLN A 256 2.92 16.07 -0.70
CA GLN A 256 2.67 17.51 -0.60
C GLN A 256 3.01 18.07 0.78
N ALA A 257 2.67 17.36 1.86
CA ALA A 257 3.04 17.74 3.23
C ALA A 257 4.57 17.72 3.41
N ALA A 258 5.25 16.68 2.91
CA ALA A 258 6.71 16.60 2.94
C ALA A 258 7.36 17.74 2.13
N MET A 259 6.82 18.07 0.96
CA MET A 259 7.30 19.19 0.13
C MET A 259 7.03 20.56 0.78
N ALA A 260 5.87 20.77 1.40
CA ALA A 260 5.53 22.00 2.10
C ALA A 260 6.46 22.25 3.30
N MET A 261 6.84 21.20 4.03
CA MET A 261 7.83 21.29 5.10
C MET A 261 9.25 21.52 4.60
N ALA A 262 9.66 20.85 3.53
CA ALA A 262 10.97 21.12 2.91
C ALA A 262 11.06 22.59 2.49
N ALA A 263 9.97 23.16 1.96
CA ALA A 263 9.86 24.57 1.63
C ALA A 263 9.86 25.49 2.88
N ALA A 264 9.30 25.05 4.01
CA ALA A 264 9.30 25.83 5.26
C ALA A 264 10.67 25.80 5.97
N ILE A 265 11.39 24.67 5.93
CA ILE A 265 12.75 24.53 6.48
C ILE A 265 13.76 25.32 5.62
N GLY A 266 13.52 25.42 4.30
CA GLY A 266 14.29 26.26 3.38
C GLY A 266 14.11 27.77 3.56
N GLN A 267 13.21 28.22 4.46
CA GLN A 267 12.91 29.64 4.71
C GLN A 267 13.53 30.19 6.01
N SER A 268 14.64 29.63 6.49
CA SER A 268 15.48 30.35 7.46
C SER A 268 16.35 31.39 6.74
N PRO A 269 16.59 32.59 7.30
CA PRO A 269 17.23 33.69 6.60
C PRO A 269 18.74 33.45 6.50
N ALA A 270 19.16 32.69 5.49
CA ALA A 270 20.56 32.57 5.12
C ALA A 270 20.96 33.82 4.32
N VAL A 271 21.66 34.70 5.03
CA VAL A 271 22.63 35.72 4.56
C VAL A 271 22.91 35.67 3.06
N GLN A 272 22.64 36.79 2.41
CA GLN A 272 23.05 37.12 1.04
C GLN A 272 24.56 36.88 0.86
N GLY A 273 24.90 35.70 0.34
CA GLY A 273 26.23 35.33 -0.11
C GLY A 273 26.17 34.88 -1.55
N ALA A 274 25.84 35.80 -2.45
CA ALA A 274 25.97 35.60 -3.89
C ALA A 274 27.45 35.34 -4.19
N GLY A 275 27.79 34.12 -4.62
CA GLY A 275 29.13 33.82 -5.14
C GLY A 275 29.65 32.41 -4.87
N MET A 276 29.15 31.71 -3.86
CA MET A 276 29.60 30.34 -3.56
C MET A 276 28.62 29.26 -4.02
N LEU A 277 27.31 29.57 -4.12
CA LEU A 277 26.30 28.63 -4.64
C LEU A 277 26.30 28.51 -6.17
N ASP A 278 26.71 29.53 -6.92
CA ASP A 278 26.82 29.40 -8.38
C ASP A 278 28.03 28.55 -8.81
N LYS A 279 29.04 28.40 -7.93
CA LYS A 279 30.12 27.42 -8.11
C LYS A 279 29.74 26.01 -7.63
N LEU A 280 28.79 25.87 -6.69
CA LEU A 280 28.24 24.56 -6.35
C LEU A 280 27.24 24.05 -7.41
N LYS A 281 26.55 24.93 -8.15
CA LYS A 281 25.66 24.51 -9.26
C LYS A 281 26.41 23.82 -10.41
N SER A 282 27.68 24.15 -10.64
CA SER A 282 28.51 23.44 -11.63
C SER A 282 29.08 22.11 -11.13
N VAL A 283 28.97 21.83 -9.83
CA VAL A 283 29.52 20.60 -9.21
C VAL A 283 28.40 19.67 -8.72
N PHE A 284 27.18 20.19 -8.52
CA PHE A 284 25.99 19.43 -8.12
C PHE A 284 24.85 19.50 -9.14
N SER A 285 25.16 19.57 -10.44
CA SER A 285 24.24 19.11 -11.47
C SER A 285 24.24 17.58 -11.53
N PHE A 286 23.73 16.92 -10.48
CA PHE A 286 23.36 15.49 -10.51
C PHE A 286 22.02 15.30 -11.27
N GLY A 287 21.82 16.07 -12.34
CA GLY A 287 20.67 16.03 -13.24
C GLY A 287 21.10 15.53 -14.62
N GLY A 288 21.55 14.28 -14.69
CA GLY A 288 21.64 13.58 -15.97
C GLY A 288 20.22 13.27 -16.46
N HIS A 289 19.94 13.48 -17.74
CA HIS A 289 18.69 13.04 -18.36
C HIS A 289 18.42 11.59 -17.93
N PRO A 290 17.25 11.23 -17.37
CA PRO A 290 17.05 9.92 -16.75
C PRO A 290 17.12 8.75 -17.75
N LEU A 291 17.08 9.06 -19.05
CA LEU A 291 17.30 8.12 -20.15
C LEU A 291 18.77 7.95 -20.55
N VAL A 292 19.69 8.81 -20.12
CA VAL A 292 21.10 8.73 -20.56
C VAL A 292 21.72 7.39 -20.14
N GLY A 293 22.27 6.69 -21.13
CA GLY A 293 22.85 5.37 -20.98
C GLY A 293 22.38 4.39 -22.07
N LYS A 294 22.80 3.13 -21.93
CA LYS A 294 22.47 2.05 -22.85
C LYS A 294 21.21 1.30 -22.42
N TRP A 295 20.38 0.98 -23.39
CA TRP A 295 19.10 0.31 -23.20
C TRP A 295 18.94 -0.81 -24.22
N GLN A 296 18.53 -1.98 -23.74
CA GLN A 296 18.27 -3.14 -24.57
C GLN A 296 16.81 -3.14 -25.02
N ALA A 297 16.60 -3.19 -26.34
CA ALA A 297 15.28 -3.36 -26.93
C ALA A 297 14.88 -4.85 -26.99
N PRO A 298 13.58 -5.17 -27.13
CA PRO A 298 13.09 -6.55 -27.10
C PRO A 298 13.67 -7.47 -28.20
N ARG A 299 14.17 -6.88 -29.30
CA ARG A 299 14.81 -7.61 -30.40
C ARG A 299 16.32 -7.80 -30.23
N GLY A 300 16.88 -7.43 -29.07
CA GLY A 300 18.30 -7.58 -28.73
C GLY A 300 19.18 -6.39 -29.13
N ASN A 301 18.66 -5.45 -29.92
CA ASN A 301 19.36 -4.22 -30.31
C ASN A 301 19.64 -3.36 -29.06
N VAL A 302 20.81 -2.71 -29.02
CA VAL A 302 21.14 -1.74 -27.96
C VAL A 302 20.93 -0.33 -28.51
N LEU A 303 20.14 0.45 -27.79
CA LEU A 303 19.93 1.88 -28.00
C LEU A 303 20.73 2.64 -26.95
N GLU A 304 21.57 3.58 -27.38
CA GLU A 304 22.30 4.47 -26.48
C GLU A 304 21.72 5.88 -26.57
N PHE A 305 21.24 6.39 -25.44
CA PHE A 305 20.72 7.74 -25.33
C PHE A 305 21.78 8.64 -24.73
N THR A 306 22.09 9.73 -25.41
CA THR A 306 22.98 10.78 -24.93
C THR A 306 22.14 12.00 -24.51
N ARG A 307 22.78 13.16 -24.31
CA ARG A 307 22.07 14.39 -23.90
C ARG A 307 21.22 14.99 -25.02
N ASP A 308 21.58 14.73 -26.27
CA ASP A 308 21.02 15.39 -27.46
C ASP A 308 20.85 14.44 -28.66
N SER A 309 21.16 13.15 -28.51
CA SER A 309 21.04 12.17 -29.58
C SER A 309 20.70 10.76 -29.11
N VAL A 310 20.18 9.96 -30.04
CA VAL A 310 20.01 8.52 -29.90
C VAL A 310 20.91 7.81 -30.88
N ILE A 311 21.65 6.83 -30.40
CA ILE A 311 22.55 6.00 -31.20
C ILE A 311 21.94 4.59 -31.28
N GLU A 312 21.65 4.14 -32.50
CA GLU A 312 21.20 2.79 -32.78
C GLU A 312 22.12 2.19 -33.85
N ASN A 313 22.77 1.06 -33.54
CA ASN A 313 23.68 0.38 -34.48
C ASN A 313 24.73 1.31 -35.12
N GLY A 314 25.26 2.27 -34.36
CA GLY A 314 26.25 3.25 -34.82
C GLY A 314 25.68 4.45 -35.60
N LYS A 315 24.38 4.47 -35.91
CA LYS A 315 23.71 5.60 -36.53
C LYS A 315 23.23 6.58 -35.47
N VAL A 316 23.69 7.81 -35.55
CA VAL A 316 23.33 8.90 -34.62
C VAL A 316 22.14 9.67 -35.17
N THR A 317 21.07 9.76 -34.39
CA THR A 317 19.90 10.60 -34.67
C THR A 317 19.84 11.70 -33.62
N LYS A 318 19.97 12.97 -34.04
CA LYS A 318 19.82 14.13 -33.15
C LYS A 318 18.36 14.40 -32.86
N GLY A 319 18.08 14.90 -31.66
CA GLY A 319 16.72 15.23 -31.26
C GLY A 319 16.67 16.06 -30.00
N THR A 320 15.60 16.81 -29.83
CA THR A 320 15.31 17.53 -28.60
C THR A 320 14.59 16.60 -27.63
N PHE A 321 15.07 16.55 -26.40
CA PHE A 321 14.44 15.81 -25.31
C PHE A 321 13.75 16.77 -24.35
N THR A 322 12.49 16.51 -24.04
CA THR A 322 11.71 17.23 -23.01
C THR A 322 11.26 16.26 -21.94
N THR A 323 11.43 16.61 -20.67
CA THR A 323 11.11 15.73 -19.53
C THR A 323 9.97 16.33 -18.72
N GLU A 324 8.92 15.54 -18.52
CA GLU A 324 7.78 15.86 -17.67
C GLU A 324 7.55 14.69 -16.69
N GLY A 325 8.05 14.84 -15.46
CA GLY A 325 8.02 13.77 -14.46
C GLY A 325 8.80 12.53 -14.93
N ASN A 326 8.14 11.37 -14.98
CA ASN A 326 8.74 10.10 -15.43
C ASN A 326 8.61 9.88 -16.95
N VAL A 327 8.11 10.86 -17.69
CA VAL A 327 7.90 10.76 -19.13
C VAL A 327 8.90 11.67 -19.84
N VAL A 328 9.65 11.10 -20.78
CA VAL A 328 10.52 11.83 -21.68
C VAL A 328 9.95 11.79 -23.08
N THR A 329 9.82 12.95 -23.70
CA THR A 329 9.42 13.09 -25.10
C THR A 329 10.65 13.41 -25.93
N LEU A 330 10.88 12.64 -26.98
CA LEU A 330 11.97 12.84 -27.93
C LEU A 330 11.38 13.28 -29.28
N ALA A 331 11.76 14.48 -29.70
CA ALA A 331 11.46 15.03 -31.01
C ALA A 331 12.73 14.99 -31.88
N PRO A 332 12.84 14.07 -32.86
CA PRO A 332 13.99 14.01 -33.75
C PRO A 332 14.12 15.27 -34.63
N GLU A 333 15.35 15.71 -34.89
CA GLU A 333 15.62 16.84 -35.78
C GLU A 333 15.63 16.37 -37.25
N GLY A 334 14.63 16.79 -38.01
CA GLY A 334 14.51 16.48 -39.45
C GLY A 334 13.05 16.35 -39.91
N ALA A 335 12.77 16.64 -41.18
CA ALA A 335 11.43 16.55 -41.74
C ALA A 335 10.94 15.09 -41.77
N GLY A 336 9.87 14.78 -41.03
CA GLY A 336 9.20 13.47 -41.04
C GLY A 336 9.49 12.55 -39.86
N GLY A 337 10.20 13.00 -38.81
CA GLY A 337 10.48 12.18 -37.64
C GLY A 337 9.30 12.08 -36.66
N THR A 338 8.89 10.86 -36.31
CA THR A 338 7.79 10.61 -35.36
C THR A 338 8.23 10.92 -33.94
N VAL A 339 7.44 11.71 -33.21
CA VAL A 339 7.66 11.99 -31.79
C VAL A 339 7.53 10.70 -30.98
N MET A 340 8.58 10.38 -30.23
CA MET A 340 8.63 9.22 -29.34
C MET A 340 8.38 9.68 -27.92
N ARG A 341 7.53 8.96 -27.20
CA ARG A 341 7.28 9.20 -25.78
C ARG A 341 7.69 7.97 -24.97
N ILE A 342 8.57 8.18 -24.01
CA ILE A 342 9.23 7.14 -23.24
C ILE A 342 8.87 7.33 -21.76
N SER A 343 8.16 6.37 -21.19
CA SER A 343 7.77 6.40 -19.77
C SER A 343 8.69 5.51 -18.96
N LEU A 344 9.43 6.09 -18.02
CA LEU A 344 10.31 5.39 -17.10
C LEU A 344 9.52 4.76 -15.96
N SER A 345 9.93 3.57 -15.54
CA SER A 345 9.43 2.96 -14.30
C SER A 345 10.11 3.57 -13.08
N ASN A 346 9.48 3.45 -11.91
CA ASN A 346 9.94 4.08 -10.66
C ASN A 346 11.36 3.65 -10.22
N ASN A 347 11.87 2.54 -10.73
CA ASN A 347 13.21 2.04 -10.43
C ASN A 347 14.26 2.42 -11.50
N ASN A 348 13.86 3.21 -12.52
CA ASN A 348 14.68 3.66 -13.65
C ASN A 348 15.44 2.54 -14.39
N ASN A 349 14.98 1.29 -14.28
CA ASN A 349 15.59 0.11 -14.92
C ASN A 349 14.79 -0.38 -16.12
N THR A 350 13.53 0.05 -16.26
CA THR A 350 12.70 -0.26 -17.42
C THR A 350 12.03 0.99 -17.95
N ALA A 351 11.86 1.07 -19.27
CA ALA A 351 11.16 2.16 -19.91
C ALA A 351 10.16 1.64 -20.94
N GLN A 352 8.97 2.20 -20.99
CA GLN A 352 7.97 1.89 -22.01
C GLN A 352 8.04 2.92 -23.14
N VAL A 353 8.18 2.46 -24.37
CA VAL A 353 8.26 3.31 -25.56
C VAL A 353 6.90 3.35 -26.24
N SER A 354 6.47 4.56 -26.59
CA SER A 354 5.25 4.81 -27.33
C SER A 354 5.49 5.74 -28.51
N LEU A 355 4.88 5.42 -29.65
CA LEU A 355 4.87 6.26 -30.85
C LEU A 355 3.42 6.59 -31.18
N GLY A 356 3.11 7.88 -31.33
CA GLY A 356 1.75 8.34 -31.65
C GLY A 356 0.67 7.89 -30.63
N GLY A 357 1.07 7.62 -29.38
CA GLY A 357 0.17 7.15 -28.32
C GLY A 357 0.02 5.63 -28.23
N MET A 358 0.57 4.85 -29.15
CA MET A 358 0.59 3.38 -29.09
C MET A 358 1.87 2.88 -28.43
N ARG A 359 1.76 1.93 -27.50
CA ARG A 359 2.93 1.26 -26.91
C ARG A 359 3.56 0.33 -27.94
N VAL A 360 4.84 0.53 -28.23
CA VAL A 360 5.57 -0.22 -29.27
C VAL A 360 6.63 -1.17 -28.71
N GLY A 361 7.01 -0.99 -27.43
CA GLY A 361 7.99 -1.87 -26.80
C GLY A 361 8.42 -1.42 -25.42
N THR A 362 9.20 -2.27 -24.77
CA THR A 362 9.81 -2.02 -23.46
C THR A 362 11.31 -2.08 -23.61
N LEU A 363 12.00 -1.10 -23.05
CA LEU A 363 13.45 -1.04 -22.94
C LEU A 363 13.88 -1.46 -21.55
N GLN A 364 15.01 -2.15 -21.47
CA GLN A 364 15.64 -2.51 -20.20
C GLN A 364 17.02 -1.85 -20.12
N ARG A 365 17.33 -1.22 -19.00
CA ARG A 365 18.61 -0.54 -18.83
C ARG A 365 19.74 -1.57 -18.79
N VAL A 366 20.75 -1.39 -19.63
CA VAL A 366 21.97 -2.18 -19.58
C VAL A 366 22.85 -1.57 -18.48
N ARG A 367 23.17 -2.36 -17.47
CA ARG A 367 24.18 -1.96 -16.47
C ARG A 367 25.54 -2.09 -17.15
N ASP A 368 26.28 -1.00 -17.23
CA ASP A 368 27.71 -1.06 -17.58
C ASP A 368 28.51 -1.78 -16.47
#